data_AF-A0A2V1BIQ2-F1
#
_entry.id   AF-A0A2V1BIQ2-F1
#
_cell.length_a   1.000
_cell.length_b   1.000
_cell.length_c   1.000
_cell.angle_alpha   90.00
_cell.angle_beta   90.00
_cell.angle_gamma   90.00
#
_symmetry.space_group_name_H-M   'P 1'
#
loop_
_entity.id
_entity.type
_entity.pdbx_description
1 polymer ?
#
loop_
_entity_poly.entity_id
_entity_poly.type
_entity_poly.pdbx_seq_one_letter_code
_entity_poly.pdbx_strand_id
1 'polypeptide(L)'
;TEMNKYWIPSIEIHQKVLYREIEYYLGPKSTVKSYEYEGEDGFLITTPGECLTDEQIDDICLKSKQVWDAMPASRLKRPLHKPIVIT
;
A
#
# COMPACT_ATOMS: atom_id res chain seq x y z
N THR A 1 -8.59 24.44 -9.40
CA THR A 1 -7.48 23.90 -8.59
C THR A 1 -6.96 22.70 -9.32
N GLU A 2 -5.75 22.81 -9.85
CA GLU A 2 -5.08 21.72 -10.54
C GLU A 2 -4.77 20.62 -9.51
N MET A 3 -5.10 19.36 -9.82
CA MET A 3 -4.78 18.23 -8.97
C MET A 3 -3.53 17.57 -9.52
N ASN A 4 -2.48 17.49 -8.71
CA ASN A 4 -1.27 16.75 -9.05
C ASN A 4 -1.60 15.27 -9.06
N LYS A 5 -1.11 14.59 -10.10
CA LYS A 5 -1.35 13.18 -10.32
C LYS A 5 -0.09 12.50 -10.79
N TYR A 6 0.36 11.52 -10.02
CA TYR A 6 1.61 10.83 -10.27
C TYR A 6 1.50 9.37 -9.82
N TRP A 7 2.35 8.53 -10.40
CA TRP A 7 2.37 7.10 -10.16
C TRP A 7 3.62 6.73 -9.38
N ILE A 8 3.48 5.77 -8.47
CA ILE A 8 4.60 5.13 -7.77
C ILE A 8 4.51 3.61 -7.95
N PRO A 9 5.64 2.91 -8.12
CA PRO A 9 5.65 1.45 -8.21
C PRO A 9 5.16 0.83 -6.91
N SER A 10 4.55 -0.36 -6.98
CA SER A 10 4.10 -1.10 -5.79
C SER A 10 5.23 -1.83 -5.05
N ILE A 11 6.44 -1.78 -5.60
CA ILE A 11 7.64 -2.46 -5.09
C ILE A 11 7.90 -2.00 -3.65
N GLU A 12 7.94 -2.94 -2.72
CA GLU A 12 8.17 -2.70 -1.28
C GLU A 12 7.10 -1.86 -0.55
N ILE A 13 5.97 -1.56 -1.19
CA ILE A 13 4.89 -0.76 -0.59
C ILE A 13 3.71 -1.64 -0.17
N HIS A 14 3.40 -1.65 1.12
CA HIS A 14 2.21 -2.29 1.65
C HIS A 14 1.00 -1.36 1.48
N GLN A 15 -0.03 -1.81 0.79
CA GLN A 15 -1.21 -1.01 0.45
C GLN A 15 -1.83 -0.26 1.65
N LYS A 16 -1.97 -0.91 2.82
CA LYS A 16 -2.52 -0.24 4.02
C LYS A 16 -1.62 0.86 4.56
N VAL A 17 -0.31 0.71 4.44
CA VAL A 17 0.65 1.73 4.88
C VAL A 17 0.51 2.92 3.94
N LEU A 18 0.52 2.69 2.63
CA LEU A 18 0.36 3.74 1.64
C LEU A 18 -0.90 4.58 1.86
N TYR A 19 -2.07 3.95 2.05
CA TYR A 19 -3.31 4.69 2.30
C TYR A 19 -3.21 5.60 3.53
N ARG A 20 -2.64 5.09 4.63
CA ARG A 20 -2.47 5.85 5.86
C ARG A 20 -1.48 7.00 5.71
N GLU A 21 -0.34 6.74 5.09
CA GLU A 21 0.72 7.74 4.91
C GLU A 21 0.30 8.82 3.92
N ILE A 22 -0.49 8.49 2.89
CA ILE A 22 -1.01 9.50 1.95
C ILE A 22 -1.99 10.45 2.65
N GLU A 23 -2.88 9.94 3.50
CA GLU A 23 -3.75 10.80 4.30
C GLU A 23 -2.94 11.67 5.28
N TYR A 24 -1.85 11.14 5.84
CA TYR A 24 -0.98 11.85 6.77
C TYR A 24 -0.14 12.96 6.10
N TYR A 25 0.55 12.64 5.00
CA TYR A 25 1.44 13.57 4.31
C TYR A 25 0.70 14.55 3.40
N LEU A 26 -0.29 14.06 2.66
CA LEU A 26 -0.97 14.84 1.61
C LEU A 26 -2.38 15.27 2.00
N GLY A 27 -2.85 14.87 3.17
CA GLY A 27 -4.17 15.22 3.70
C GLY A 27 -5.33 14.40 3.12
N PRO A 28 -6.53 14.54 3.71
CA PRO A 28 -7.70 13.69 3.41
C PRO A 28 -8.33 13.93 2.03
N LYS A 29 -7.92 14.99 1.31
CA LYS A 29 -8.36 15.25 -0.06
C LYS A 29 -7.55 14.47 -1.10
N SER A 30 -6.47 13.82 -0.66
CA SER A 30 -5.62 13.01 -1.51
C SER A 30 -6.19 11.60 -1.65
N THR A 31 -6.07 11.02 -2.83
CA THR A 31 -6.61 9.70 -3.15
C THR A 31 -5.53 8.79 -3.72
N VAL A 32 -5.66 7.50 -3.45
CA VAL A 32 -4.79 6.44 -3.95
C VAL A 32 -5.65 5.38 -4.61
N LYS A 33 -5.23 4.92 -5.78
CA LYS A 33 -5.83 3.74 -6.42
C LYS A 33 -4.76 2.87 -7.04
N SER A 34 -4.98 1.56 -7.06
CA SER A 34 -4.16 0.63 -7.83
C SER A 34 -4.20 1.01 -9.31
N TYR A 35 -3.04 1.01 -9.95
CA TYR A 35 -2.90 1.40 -11.35
C TYR A 35 -1.65 0.74 -11.95
N GLU A 36 -1.85 0.05 -13.07
CA GLU A 36 -0.75 -0.49 -13.87
C GLU A 36 -0.25 0.61 -14.82
N TYR A 37 1.06 0.84 -14.83
CA TYR A 37 1.72 1.78 -15.72
C TYR A 37 2.88 1.09 -16.43
N GLU A 38 2.88 1.12 -17.76
CA GLU A 38 3.89 0.46 -18.61
C GLU A 38 4.12 -1.03 -18.33
N GLY A 39 3.09 -1.73 -17.83
CA GLY A 39 3.16 -3.15 -17.47
C GLY A 39 3.66 -3.42 -16.05
N GLU A 40 3.86 -2.38 -15.24
CA GLU A 40 4.21 -2.50 -13.82
C GLU A 40 3.04 -2.13 -12.91
N ASP A 41 2.78 -2.99 -11.92
CA ASP A 41 1.79 -2.72 -10.89
C ASP A 41 2.26 -1.60 -9.96
N GLY A 42 1.39 -0.62 -9.72
CA GLY A 42 1.67 0.46 -8.79
C GLY A 42 0.42 1.17 -8.30
N PHE A 43 0.64 2.39 -7.83
CA PHE A 43 -0.39 3.21 -7.24
C PHE A 43 -0.39 4.59 -7.88
N LEU A 44 -1.57 5.01 -8.32
CA LEU A 44 -1.81 6.33 -8.83
C LEU A 44 -2.32 7.22 -7.71
N ILE A 45 -1.54 8.22 -7.35
CA ILE A 45 -1.84 9.19 -6.32
C ILE A 45 -2.41 10.44 -6.99
N THR A 46 -3.49 10.99 -6.43
CA THR A 46 -4.04 12.29 -6.84
C THR A 46 -4.16 13.17 -5.61
N THR A 47 -3.53 14.36 -5.64
CA THR A 47 -3.48 15.29 -4.52
C THR A 47 -3.69 16.73 -4.97
N PRO A 48 -4.39 17.58 -4.20
CA PRO A 48 -4.50 19.01 -4.52
C PRO A 48 -3.25 19.82 -4.17
N GLY A 49 -2.25 19.22 -3.51
CA GLY A 49 -1.01 19.84 -3.06
C GLY A 49 0.21 19.28 -3.77
N GLU A 50 1.38 19.40 -3.14
CA GLU A 50 2.64 18.86 -3.66
C GLU A 50 2.64 17.33 -3.73
N CYS A 51 3.49 16.78 -4.60
CA CYS A 51 3.75 15.33 -4.64
C CYS A 51 4.56 14.89 -3.40
N LEU A 52 4.53 13.60 -3.10
CA LEU A 52 5.43 13.02 -2.10
C LEU A 52 6.89 13.29 -2.47
N THR A 53 7.71 13.60 -1.46
CA THR A 53 9.16 13.69 -1.60
C THR A 53 9.80 12.30 -1.54
N ASP A 54 11.04 12.17 -2.04
CA ASP A 54 11.78 10.92 -1.98
C ASP A 54 11.92 10.39 -0.54
N GLU A 55 12.19 11.28 0.43
CA GLU A 55 12.28 10.93 1.85
C GLU A 55 10.96 10.36 2.40
N GLN A 56 9.81 10.86 1.93
CA GLN A 56 8.50 10.35 2.33
C GLN A 56 8.21 8.99 1.69
N ILE A 57 8.65 8.77 0.45
CA ILE A 57 8.55 7.48 -0.23
C ILE A 57 9.41 6.45 0.50
N ASP A 58 10.64 6.80 0.87
CA ASP A 58 11.54 5.94 1.66
C ASP A 58 10.93 5.56 3.01
N ASP A 59 10.30 6.50 3.71
CA ASP A 59 9.61 6.23 4.97
C ASP A 59 8.39 5.31 4.78
N ILE A 60 7.62 5.48 3.70
CA ILE A 60 6.52 4.56 3.33
C ILE A 60 7.06 3.14 3.09
N CYS A 61 8.18 2.99 2.38
CA CYS A 61 8.83 1.70 2.15
C CYS A 61 9.30 1.07 3.48
N LEU A 62 9.93 1.86 4.35
CA LEU A 62 10.39 1.39 5.66
C LEU A 62 9.23 0.91 6.56
N LYS A 63 8.16 1.70 6.65
CA LYS A 63 6.94 1.33 7.39
C LYS A 63 6.25 0.11 6.79
N SER A 64 6.24 0.01 5.46
CA SER A 64 5.70 -1.16 4.75
C SER A 64 6.46 -2.44 5.12
N LYS A 65 7.80 -2.36 5.12
CA LYS A 65 8.65 -3.47 5.56
C LYS A 65 8.39 -3.87 7.01
N GLN A 66 8.21 -2.91 7.92
CA GLN A 66 7.86 -3.22 9.32
C GLN A 66 6.53 -3.95 9.44
N VAL A 67 5.52 -3.59 8.63
CA VAL A 67 4.23 -4.30 8.60
C VAL A 67 4.39 -5.74 8.09
N TRP A 68 5.26 -5.96 7.10
CA TRP A 68 5.54 -7.29 6.56
C TRP A 68 6.33 -8.15 7.57
N ASP A 69 7.32 -7.58 8.25
CA ASP A 69 8.15 -8.27 9.25
C ASP A 69 7.37 -8.57 10.54
N ALA A 70 6.53 -7.63 10.97
CA ALA A 70 5.63 -7.81 12.11
C ALA A 70 4.47 -8.76 11.82
N MET A 71 4.26 -9.16 10.56
CA MET A 71 3.31 -10.19 10.19
C MET A 71 3.92 -11.55 10.59
N PRO A 72 3.42 -12.22 11.63
CA PRO A 72 4.00 -13.50 12.02
C PRO A 72 3.74 -14.51 10.89
N ALA A 73 4.76 -15.31 10.54
CA ALA A 73 4.70 -16.40 9.54
C ALA A 73 3.50 -17.38 9.75
N SER A 74 2.83 -17.31 10.90
CA SER A 74 1.60 -18.03 11.24
C SER A 74 0.34 -17.68 10.44
N ARG A 75 0.33 -16.70 9.53
CA ARG A 75 -0.78 -16.55 8.55
C ARG A 75 -0.68 -17.48 7.34
N LEU A 76 0.36 -18.33 7.27
CA LEU A 76 0.45 -19.51 6.40
C LEU A 76 -0.14 -20.78 7.06
N LYS A 77 -1.07 -20.63 8.02
CA LYS A 77 -1.76 -21.79 8.59
C LYS A 77 -2.83 -22.28 7.61
N ARG A 78 -2.53 -23.42 6.97
CA ARG A 78 -3.49 -24.25 6.25
C ARG A 78 -4.83 -24.29 7.00
N PRO A 79 -5.97 -24.21 6.30
CA PRO A 79 -7.27 -24.36 6.93
C PRO A 79 -7.32 -25.66 7.75
N LEU A 80 -7.42 -25.53 9.08
CA LEU A 80 -7.63 -26.64 10.02
C LEU A 80 -9.10 -27.08 9.93
N HIS A 81 -9.51 -27.61 8.79
CA HIS A 81 -10.81 -28.25 8.64
C HIS A 81 -10.54 -29.73 8.85
N LYS A 82 -10.98 -30.29 9.99
CA LYS A 82 -11.04 -31.75 10.10
C LYS A 82 -12.04 -32.25 9.05
N PRO A 83 -11.76 -33.33 8.31
CA PRO A 83 -12.72 -33.87 7.36
C PRO A 83 -14.01 -34.24 8.11
N ILE A 84 -15.14 -33.75 7.61
CA ILE A 84 -16.46 -34.13 8.14
C ILE A 84 -16.72 -35.56 7.68
N VAL A 85 -16.75 -36.49 8.64
CA VAL A 85 -17.26 -37.85 8.38
C VAL A 85 -18.77 -37.73 8.37
N ILE A 86 -19.38 -37.99 7.21
CA ILE A 86 -20.82 -38.16 7.10
C ILE A 86 -21.11 -39.63 7.43
N THR A 87 -21.80 -39.85 8.55
CA THR A 87 -22.43 -41.13 8.91
C THR A 87 -23.91 -41.09 8.58
#